data_AF-A0A950SVU5-F1
#
_entry.id   AF-A0A950SVU5-F1
#
_cell.length_a   1.000
_cell.length_b   1.000
_cell.length_c   1.000
_cell.angle_alpha   90.00
_cell.angle_beta   90.00
_cell.angle_gamma   90.00
#
_symmetry.space_group_name_H-M   'P 1'
#
loop_
_entity.id
_entity.type
_entity.pdbx_description
1 polymer ?
#
loop_
_entity_poly.entity_id
_entity_poly.type
_entity_poly.pdbx_seq_one_letter_code
_entity_poly.pdbx_strand_id
1 'polypeptide(L)'
;MRRPLDLRLDRAEGRRTAGAAEQSSTAIRQRALWRAEAAMGEVIRKALARAGVDAAKATRLCVADQAAAALAALPDTVELQHGDSSGAALDPHGRGRRGAFEAKILTLAEGFAGAPPLDFANASFAELFAWSLAQAEPGDSSGHSAVTAGEQPAVTRTPANRDR
;
A
#
# COMPACT_ATOMS: atom_id res chain seq x y z
N MET A 1 -31.96 -46.65 -12.39
CA MET A 1 -32.72 -45.42 -12.72
C MET A 1 -32.75 -44.53 -11.50
N ARG A 2 -32.06 -43.37 -11.52
CA ARG A 2 -32.16 -42.37 -10.43
C ARG A 2 -33.58 -41.80 -10.39
N ARG A 3 -34.17 -41.61 -9.21
CA ARG A 3 -35.56 -41.15 -9.11
C ARG A 3 -35.64 -39.65 -9.45
N PRO A 4 -36.76 -39.17 -10.01
CA PRO A 4 -36.95 -37.75 -10.35
C PRO A 4 -36.77 -36.78 -9.17
N LEU A 5 -36.95 -37.25 -7.94
CA LEU A 5 -36.74 -36.46 -6.72
C LEU A 5 -35.25 -36.25 -6.42
N ASP A 6 -34.42 -37.27 -6.59
CA ASP A 6 -32.97 -37.20 -6.36
C ASP A 6 -32.33 -36.15 -7.29
N LEU A 7 -32.76 -36.12 -8.55
CA LEU A 7 -32.30 -35.13 -9.53
C LEU A 7 -32.71 -33.68 -9.19
N ARG A 8 -33.85 -33.49 -8.51
CA ARG A 8 -34.30 -32.16 -8.09
C ARG A 8 -33.56 -31.69 -6.85
N LEU A 9 -33.23 -32.61 -5.93
CA LEU A 9 -32.44 -32.32 -4.75
C LEU A 9 -31.01 -31.96 -5.12
N ASP A 10 -30.35 -32.78 -5.96
CA ASP A 10 -28.99 -32.52 -6.48
C ASP A 10 -28.92 -31.12 -7.14
N ARG A 11 -29.94 -30.73 -7.91
CA ARG A 11 -30.01 -29.42 -8.56
C ARG A 11 -30.25 -28.28 -7.56
N ALA A 12 -31.01 -28.50 -6.49
CA ALA A 12 -31.25 -27.49 -5.46
C ALA A 12 -29.99 -27.27 -4.62
N GLU A 13 -29.29 -28.34 -4.26
CA GLU A 13 -28.02 -28.31 -3.54
C GLU A 13 -26.93 -27.65 -4.39
N GLY A 14 -26.80 -28.04 -5.66
CA GLY A 14 -25.84 -27.43 -6.59
C GLY A 14 -26.04 -25.92 -6.79
N ARG A 15 -27.28 -25.42 -6.74
CA ARG A 15 -27.55 -23.97 -6.80
C ARG A 15 -27.18 -23.26 -5.50
N ARG A 16 -27.39 -23.89 -4.34
CA ARG A 16 -27.00 -23.32 -3.04
C ARG A 16 -25.49 -23.25 -2.90
N THR A 17 -24.77 -24.30 -3.29
CA THR A 17 -23.32 -24.33 -3.23
C THR A 17 -22.69 -23.33 -4.21
N ALA A 18 -23.23 -23.20 -5.43
CA ALA A 18 -22.80 -22.18 -6.38
C ALA A 18 -23.02 -20.75 -5.86
N GLY A 19 -24.20 -20.47 -5.28
CA GLY A 19 -24.50 -19.17 -4.68
C GLY A 19 -23.59 -18.83 -3.50
N ALA A 20 -23.30 -19.80 -2.63
CA ALA A 20 -22.36 -19.62 -1.52
C ALA A 20 -20.92 -19.37 -2.00
N ALA A 21 -20.48 -20.06 -3.06
CA ALA A 21 -19.16 -19.85 -3.66
C ALA A 21 -19.02 -18.46 -4.29
N GLU A 22 -20.07 -17.95 -4.95
CA GLU A 22 -20.07 -16.60 -5.53
C GLU A 22 -20.06 -15.51 -4.44
N GLN A 23 -20.81 -15.70 -3.36
CA GLN A 23 -20.79 -14.80 -2.20
C GLN A 23 -19.42 -14.80 -1.52
N SER A 24 -18.79 -15.96 -1.34
CA SER A 24 -17.43 -16.04 -0.80
C SER A 24 -16.41 -15.34 -1.72
N SER A 25 -16.52 -15.56 -3.04
CA SER A 25 -15.63 -14.92 -4.03
C SER A 25 -15.77 -13.39 -4.07
N THR A 26 -16.99 -12.86 -3.96
CA THR A 26 -17.22 -11.40 -3.88
C THR A 26 -16.69 -10.81 -2.59
N ALA A 27 -16.90 -11.48 -1.45
CA ALA A 27 -16.37 -11.06 -0.15
C ALA A 27 -14.84 -11.02 -0.13
N ILE A 28 -14.17 -12.03 -0.69
CA ILE A 28 -12.70 -12.08 -0.80
C ILE A 28 -12.19 -10.90 -1.65
N ARG A 29 -12.82 -10.60 -2.79
CA ARG A 29 -12.42 -9.46 -3.64
C ARG A 29 -12.60 -8.13 -2.93
N GLN A 30 -13.74 -7.92 -2.25
CA GLN A 30 -14.00 -6.69 -1.50
C GLN A 30 -12.99 -6.51 -0.35
N ARG A 31 -12.69 -7.59 0.37
CA ARG A 31 -11.67 -7.57 1.42
C ARG A 31 -10.30 -7.17 0.89
N ALA A 32 -9.90 -7.70 -0.26
CA ALA A 32 -8.63 -7.33 -0.89
C ALA A 32 -8.59 -5.85 -1.30
N LEU A 33 -9.70 -5.31 -1.83
CA LEU A 33 -9.83 -3.89 -2.15
C LEU A 33 -9.70 -3.01 -0.90
N TRP A 34 -10.45 -3.30 0.15
CA TRP A 34 -10.37 -2.53 1.40
C TRP A 34 -8.98 -2.57 2.04
N ARG A 35 -8.27 -3.70 1.96
CA ARG A 35 -6.88 -3.77 2.42
C ARG A 35 -5.97 -2.84 1.62
N ALA A 36 -6.13 -2.81 0.30
CA ALA A 36 -5.35 -1.92 -0.55
C ALA A 36 -5.64 -0.44 -0.22
N GLU A 37 -6.91 -0.06 -0.07
CA GLU A 37 -7.32 1.30 0.28
C GLU A 37 -6.82 1.73 1.67
N ALA A 38 -6.94 0.85 2.68
CA ALA A 38 -6.42 1.11 4.02
C ALA A 38 -4.89 1.29 4.00
N ALA A 39 -4.16 0.42 3.29
CA ALA A 39 -2.70 0.51 3.15
C ALA A 39 -2.27 1.79 2.41
N MET A 40 -2.95 2.15 1.32
CA MET A 40 -2.70 3.44 0.63
C MET A 40 -2.93 4.62 1.57
N GLY A 41 -3.99 4.59 2.38
CA GLY A 41 -4.27 5.62 3.38
C GLY A 41 -3.15 5.78 4.41
N GLU A 42 -2.53 4.68 4.86
CA GLU A 42 -1.36 4.74 5.74
C GLU A 42 -0.15 5.42 5.07
N VAL A 43 0.12 5.09 3.81
CA VAL A 43 1.21 5.72 3.04
C VAL A 43 0.97 7.22 2.89
N ILE A 44 -0.27 7.62 2.55
CA ILE A 44 -0.66 9.03 2.44
C ILE A 44 -0.48 9.74 3.79
N ARG A 45 -0.98 9.17 4.89
CA ARG A 45 -0.83 9.76 6.23
C ARG A 45 0.63 9.96 6.62
N LYS A 46 1.50 8.98 6.35
CA LYS A 46 2.94 9.09 6.61
C LYS A 46 3.59 10.20 5.78
N ALA A 47 3.20 10.36 4.51
CA ALA A 47 3.70 11.43 3.67
C ALA A 47 3.23 12.82 4.14
N LEU A 48 1.95 12.96 4.48
CA LEU A 48 1.40 14.21 5.03
C LEU A 48 2.10 14.61 6.33
N ALA A 49 2.29 13.65 7.25
CA ALA A 49 3.01 13.89 8.50
C ALA A 49 4.45 14.38 8.26
N ARG A 50 5.18 13.75 7.32
CA ARG A 50 6.54 14.19 6.94
C ARG A 50 6.55 15.61 6.34
N ALA A 51 5.51 15.96 5.58
CA ALA A 51 5.35 17.30 5.01
C ALA A 51 4.79 18.34 6.00
N GLY A 52 4.51 17.96 7.25
CA GLY A 52 3.89 18.85 8.24
C GLY A 52 2.44 19.23 7.91
N VAL A 53 1.78 18.46 7.04
CA VAL A 53 0.39 18.69 6.64
C VAL A 53 -0.54 17.89 7.54
N ASP A 54 -1.54 18.56 8.10
CA ASP A 54 -2.61 17.90 8.85
C ASP A 54 -3.42 16.97 7.94
N ALA A 55 -3.50 15.69 8.32
CA ALA A 55 -4.26 14.68 7.61
C ALA A 55 -5.76 15.02 7.51
N ALA A 56 -6.32 15.79 8.45
CA ALA A 56 -7.71 16.23 8.40
C ALA A 56 -8.02 17.12 7.18
N LYS A 57 -7.00 17.74 6.56
CA LYS A 57 -7.15 18.55 5.34
C LYS A 57 -7.35 17.71 4.08
N ALA A 58 -6.92 16.44 4.11
CA ALA A 58 -7.07 15.52 2.99
C ALA A 58 -8.42 14.81 3.07
N THR A 59 -9.49 15.47 2.62
CA THR A 59 -10.88 15.01 2.78
C THR A 59 -11.12 13.59 2.27
N ARG A 60 -10.42 13.20 1.20
CA ARG A 60 -10.52 11.86 0.60
C ARG A 60 -9.85 10.74 1.40
N LEU A 61 -9.14 11.03 2.49
CA LEU A 61 -8.68 10.00 3.43
C LEU A 61 -9.82 9.23 4.11
N CYS A 62 -11.04 9.80 4.15
CA CYS A 62 -12.21 9.09 4.65
C CYS A 62 -12.47 7.76 3.91
N VAL A 63 -12.02 7.59 2.66
CA VAL A 63 -12.10 6.33 1.92
C VAL A 63 -11.26 5.25 2.61
N ALA A 64 -10.03 5.56 3.01
CA ALA A 64 -9.17 4.62 3.72
C ALA A 64 -9.71 4.30 5.11
N ASP A 65 -10.32 5.27 5.79
CA ASP A 65 -10.93 5.06 7.11
C ASP A 65 -12.17 4.18 7.02
N GLN A 66 -13.01 4.38 6.00
CA GLN A 66 -14.15 3.51 5.71
C GLN A 66 -13.71 2.09 5.37
N ALA A 67 -12.64 1.94 4.56
CA ALA A 67 -12.07 0.64 4.23
C ALA A 67 -11.52 -0.07 5.48
N ALA A 68 -10.80 0.64 6.35
CA ALA A 68 -10.29 0.09 7.60
C ALA A 68 -11.43 -0.32 8.55
N ALA A 69 -12.48 0.50 8.66
CA ALA A 69 -13.67 0.16 9.45
C ALA A 69 -14.41 -1.06 8.88
N ALA A 70 -14.55 -1.15 7.55
CA ALA A 70 -15.16 -2.29 6.89
C ALA A 70 -14.35 -3.58 7.11
N LEU A 71 -13.02 -3.50 7.08
CA LEU A 71 -12.16 -4.64 7.44
C LEU A 71 -12.31 -5.06 8.90
N ALA A 72 -12.39 -4.12 9.82
CA ALA A 72 -12.58 -4.42 11.24
C ALA A 72 -13.96 -5.03 11.54
N ALA A 73 -14.97 -4.71 10.73
CA ALA A 73 -16.31 -5.27 10.84
C ALA A 73 -16.47 -6.66 10.22
N LEU A 74 -15.52 -7.10 9.39
CA LEU A 74 -15.54 -8.44 8.79
C LEU A 74 -15.10 -9.50 9.81
N PRO A 75 -15.94 -10.50 10.11
CA PRO A 75 -15.52 -11.64 10.92
C PRO A 75 -14.40 -12.40 10.19
N ASP A 76 -13.32 -12.73 10.90
CA ASP A 76 -12.27 -13.61 10.38
C ASP A 76 -12.79 -15.04 10.29
N THR A 77 -13.26 -15.44 9.11
CA THR A 77 -13.58 -16.84 8.83
C THR A 77 -12.39 -17.57 8.20
N VAL A 78 -12.31 -18.87 8.45
CA VAL A 78 -11.24 -19.73 7.90
C VAL A 78 -11.26 -19.71 6.36
N GLU A 79 -12.44 -19.61 5.74
CA GLU A 79 -12.53 -19.51 4.28
C GLU A 79 -11.95 -18.20 3.74
N LEU A 80 -12.11 -17.09 4.47
CA LEU A 80 -11.52 -15.80 4.10
C LEU A 80 -10.00 -15.81 4.24
N GLN A 81 -9.45 -16.43 5.29
CA GLN A 81 -7.99 -16.58 5.47
C GLN A 81 -7.35 -17.44 4.36
N HIS A 82 -8.01 -18.52 3.97
CA HIS A 82 -7.55 -19.37 2.87
C HIS A 82 -7.72 -18.67 1.51
N GLY A 83 -8.80 -17.91 1.33
CA GLY A 83 -9.03 -17.06 0.16
C GLY A 83 -7.95 -16.00 -0.03
N ASP A 84 -7.50 -15.38 1.06
CA ASP A 84 -6.43 -14.37 1.05
C ASP A 84 -5.08 -14.97 0.62
N SER A 85 -4.79 -16.20 1.04
CA SER A 85 -3.54 -16.90 0.70
C SER A 85 -3.52 -17.43 -0.74
N SER A 86 -4.69 -17.70 -1.33
CA SER A 86 -4.85 -18.32 -2.65
C SER A 86 -5.28 -17.34 -3.76
N GLY A 87 -5.88 -16.21 -3.40
CA GLY A 87 -6.54 -15.26 -4.31
C GLY A 87 -5.61 -14.42 -5.18
N ALA A 88 -4.31 -14.35 -4.87
CA ALA A 88 -3.34 -13.62 -5.69
C ALA A 88 -3.12 -14.23 -7.09
N ALA A 89 -3.53 -15.49 -7.31
CA ALA A 89 -3.19 -16.25 -8.50
C ALA A 89 -4.25 -16.28 -9.62
N LEU A 90 -5.51 -15.91 -9.38
CA LEU A 90 -6.63 -16.39 -10.23
C LEU A 90 -7.43 -15.34 -11.03
N ASP A 91 -7.19 -14.03 -10.90
CA ASP A 91 -7.86 -13.02 -11.75
C ASP A 91 -6.92 -12.40 -12.79
N PRO A 92 -6.84 -12.93 -14.02
CA PRO A 92 -6.04 -12.35 -15.10
C PRO A 92 -6.53 -10.94 -15.51
N HIS A 93 -7.84 -10.65 -15.38
CA HIS A 93 -8.37 -9.31 -15.63
C HIS A 93 -8.00 -8.34 -14.49
N GLY A 94 -7.92 -8.85 -13.26
CA GLY A 94 -7.42 -8.15 -12.08
C GLY A 94 -5.96 -7.73 -12.22
N ARG A 95 -5.11 -8.61 -12.80
CA ARG A 95 -3.71 -8.29 -13.09
C ARG A 95 -3.58 -7.13 -14.09
N GLY A 96 -4.34 -7.16 -15.18
CA GLY A 96 -4.33 -6.09 -16.18
C GLY A 96 -4.81 -4.74 -15.61
N ARG A 97 -5.92 -4.75 -14.86
CA ARG A 97 -6.44 -3.54 -14.19
C ARG A 97 -5.46 -2.98 -13.15
N ARG A 98 -4.82 -3.85 -12.37
CA ARG A 98 -3.80 -3.46 -11.39
C ARG A 98 -2.60 -2.81 -12.07
N GLY A 99 -2.08 -3.41 -13.15
CA GLY A 99 -0.96 -2.86 -13.91
C GLY A 99 -1.28 -1.50 -14.53
N ALA A 100 -2.49 -1.33 -15.09
CA ALA A 100 -2.92 -0.04 -15.63
C ALA A 100 -3.08 1.03 -14.54
N PHE A 101 -3.60 0.66 -13.37
CA PHE A 101 -3.71 1.55 -12.22
C PHE A 101 -2.32 1.96 -11.71
N GLU A 102 -1.41 1.01 -11.54
CA GLU A 102 -0.03 1.26 -11.09
C GLU A 102 0.71 2.19 -12.06
N ALA A 103 0.67 1.91 -13.36
CA ALA A 103 1.25 2.78 -14.37
C ALA A 103 0.69 4.21 -14.31
N LYS A 104 -0.65 4.35 -14.16
CA LYS A 104 -1.29 5.66 -14.01
C LYS A 104 -0.84 6.40 -12.75
N ILE A 105 -0.72 5.71 -11.62
CA ILE A 105 -0.25 6.30 -10.36
C ILE A 105 1.20 6.77 -10.48
N LEU A 106 2.07 5.98 -11.11
CA LEU A 106 3.46 6.37 -11.33
C LEU A 106 3.57 7.61 -12.24
N THR A 107 2.81 7.66 -13.34
CA THR A 107 2.76 8.84 -14.19
C THR A 107 2.26 10.08 -13.44
N LEU A 108 1.27 9.94 -12.56
CA LEU A 108 0.83 11.04 -11.69
C LEU A 108 1.93 11.46 -10.70
N ALA A 109 2.65 10.50 -10.11
CA ALA A 109 3.72 10.75 -9.15
C ALA A 109 4.88 11.53 -9.78
N GLU A 110 5.30 11.16 -11.00
CA GLU A 110 6.29 11.90 -11.78
C GLU A 110 5.88 13.36 -11.99
N GLY A 111 4.58 13.60 -12.22
CA GLY A 111 4.03 14.93 -12.40
C GLY A 111 4.10 15.83 -11.16
N PHE A 112 4.34 15.29 -9.96
CA PHE A 112 4.48 16.09 -8.74
C PHE A 112 5.92 16.56 -8.46
N ALA A 113 6.92 16.04 -9.19
CA ALA A 113 8.31 16.49 -9.07
C ALA A 113 8.49 17.89 -9.68
N GLY A 114 8.31 18.93 -8.85
CA GLY A 114 8.47 20.34 -9.25
C GLY A 114 7.18 21.06 -9.64
N ALA A 115 6.03 20.44 -9.41
CA ALA A 115 4.72 21.05 -9.67
C ALA A 115 4.21 21.91 -8.48
N PRO A 116 3.16 22.73 -8.69
CA PRO A 116 2.51 23.47 -7.61
C PRO A 116 2.02 22.56 -6.48
N PRO A 117 1.87 23.09 -5.25
CA PRO A 117 1.39 22.31 -4.12
C PRO A 117 0.00 21.73 -4.39
N LEU A 118 -0.17 20.44 -4.09
CA LEU A 118 -1.42 19.72 -4.24
C LEU A 118 -2.52 20.35 -3.35
N ASP A 119 -3.69 20.61 -3.93
CA ASP A 119 -4.87 20.99 -3.15
C ASP A 119 -5.46 19.76 -2.45
N PHE A 120 -5.00 19.50 -1.23
CA PHE A 120 -5.39 18.34 -0.44
C PHE A 120 -6.90 18.24 -0.19
N ALA A 121 -7.63 19.37 -0.21
CA ALA A 121 -9.07 19.37 0.06
C ALA A 121 -9.87 18.78 -1.10
N ASN A 122 -9.41 18.99 -2.34
CA ASN A 122 -10.09 18.59 -3.57
C ASN A 122 -9.38 17.44 -4.31
N ALA A 123 -8.14 17.13 -3.96
CA ALA A 123 -7.39 16.02 -4.54
C ALA A 123 -8.14 14.70 -4.41
N SER A 124 -8.17 13.93 -5.50
CA SER A 124 -8.67 12.56 -5.49
C SER A 124 -7.78 11.66 -4.64
N PHE A 125 -8.32 10.53 -4.19
CA PHE A 125 -7.55 9.54 -3.43
C PHE A 125 -6.32 9.04 -4.21
N ALA A 126 -6.45 8.90 -5.53
CA ALA A 126 -5.34 8.52 -6.42
C ALA A 126 -4.25 9.61 -6.51
N GLU A 127 -4.62 10.89 -6.57
CA GLU A 127 -3.67 12.01 -6.58
C GLU A 127 -2.95 12.14 -5.23
N LEU A 128 -3.68 12.00 -4.12
CA LEU A 128 -3.07 11.96 -2.78
C LEU A 128 -2.06 10.82 -2.66
N PHE A 129 -2.41 9.63 -3.18
CA PHE A 129 -1.51 8.49 -3.18
C PHE A 129 -0.30 8.72 -4.08
N ALA A 130 -0.50 9.18 -5.31
CA ALA A 130 0.60 9.50 -6.23
C ALA A 130 1.55 10.57 -5.67
N TRP A 131 1.01 11.65 -5.09
CA TRP A 131 1.80 12.64 -4.38
C TRP A 131 2.59 12.03 -3.22
N SER A 132 1.96 11.17 -2.42
CA SER A 132 2.63 10.52 -1.28
C SER A 132 3.83 9.65 -1.69
N LEU A 133 3.78 9.06 -2.89
CA LEU A 133 4.88 8.31 -3.49
C LEU A 133 5.99 9.23 -4.00
N ALA A 134 5.64 10.38 -4.60
CA ALA A 134 6.61 11.38 -5.03
C ALA A 134 7.41 11.97 -3.84
N GLN A 135 6.79 12.04 -2.65
CA GLN A 135 7.46 12.50 -1.42
C GLN A 135 8.30 11.39 -0.74
N ALA A 136 8.26 10.15 -1.21
CA ALA A 136 9.14 9.10 -0.73
C ALA A 136 10.52 9.27 -1.39
N GLU A 137 11.39 10.04 -0.75
CA GLU A 137 12.79 10.23 -1.16
C GLU A 137 13.43 8.92 -1.65
N PRO A 138 14.14 8.91 -2.79
CA PRO A 138 14.92 7.76 -3.26
C PRO A 138 16.23 7.59 -2.47
N GLY A 139 16.17 7.63 -1.13
CA GLY A 139 17.33 8.00 -0.31
C GLY A 139 17.55 7.27 1.02
N ASP A 140 16.77 6.27 1.43
CA ASP A 140 17.04 5.52 2.67
C ASP A 140 18.14 4.44 2.52
N SER A 141 19.12 4.71 1.65
CA SER A 141 20.36 3.94 1.49
C SER A 141 21.61 4.72 1.92
N SER A 142 21.47 5.81 2.66
CA SER A 142 22.62 6.61 3.12
C SER A 142 22.52 6.98 4.60
N GLY A 143 22.77 5.98 5.45
CA GLY A 143 22.95 6.14 6.89
C GLY A 143 24.05 5.23 7.46
N HIS A 144 24.94 4.70 6.63
CA HIS A 144 26.14 3.97 7.04
C HIS A 144 27.34 4.39 6.19
N SER A 145 27.87 5.59 6.45
CA SER A 145 29.31 5.86 6.41
C SER A 145 29.60 7.32 6.73
N ALA A 146 30.02 7.57 7.97
CA ALA A 146 30.97 8.62 8.28
C ALA A 146 31.68 8.28 9.60
N VAL A 147 32.53 7.25 9.58
CA VAL A 147 33.78 7.28 10.36
C VAL A 147 34.92 7.14 9.36
N THR A 148 35.23 8.27 8.74
CA THR A 148 36.52 8.53 8.09
C THR A 148 37.58 8.60 9.19
N ALA A 149 38.20 7.47 9.51
CA ALA A 149 39.49 7.44 10.18
C ALA A 149 40.58 7.55 9.10
N GLY A 150 40.67 8.72 8.48
CA GLY A 150 41.81 9.13 7.67
C GLY A 150 42.59 10.18 8.45
N GLU A 151 43.68 9.77 9.08
CA GLU A 151 45.03 10.26 8.77
C GLU A 151 45.14 11.75 8.41
N GLN A 152 45.76 12.65 9.21
CA GLN A 152 47.21 12.92 9.39
C GLN A 152 47.31 14.27 10.17
N PRO A 153 48.44 14.72 10.80
CA PRO A 153 49.72 14.87 10.12
C PRO A 153 51.00 14.63 10.95
N ALA A 154 52.08 14.34 10.21
CA ALA A 154 53.44 14.54 10.66
C ALA A 154 53.70 16.03 10.95
N VAL A 155 54.18 16.36 12.15
CA VAL A 155 54.80 17.65 12.46
C VAL A 155 56.27 17.44 12.81
N THR A 156 57.04 18.12 11.98
CA THR A 156 58.47 18.38 11.88
C THR A 156 59.24 18.52 13.20
N ARG A 157 60.41 17.88 13.25
CA ARG A 157 61.56 18.22 14.11
C ARG A 157 61.90 19.72 14.08
N THR A 158 62.24 20.31 15.23
CA THR A 158 63.29 21.36 15.39
C THR A 158 63.77 21.34 16.86
N PRO A 159 65.08 21.46 17.14
CA PRO A 159 65.67 21.20 18.46
C PRO A 159 65.67 22.45 19.37
N ALA A 160 65.58 22.23 20.68
CA ALA A 160 65.88 23.23 21.70
C ALA A 160 67.23 22.89 22.36
N ASN A 161 68.21 23.73 22.05
CA ASN A 161 69.47 23.88 22.75
C ASN A 161 69.32 25.11 23.68
N ARG A 162 69.42 24.96 25.00
CA ARG A 162 70.29 25.77 25.90
C ARG A 162 70.02 25.58 27.40
N ASP A 163 71.14 25.53 28.12
CA ASP A 163 71.43 26.00 29.49
C ASP A 163 70.92 25.18 30.69
N ARG A 164 71.75 24.22 31.14
CA ARG A 164 72.67 24.42 32.28
C ARG A 164 73.68 23.28 32.42
#